data_AF-A0A812GXR9-F1
#
_entry.id   AF-A0A812GXR9-F1
#
_cell.length_a   1.000
_cell.length_b   1.000
_cell.length_c   1.000
_cell.angle_alpha   90.00
_cell.angle_beta   90.00
_cell.angle_gamma   90.00
#
_symmetry.space_group_name_H-M   'P 1'
#
loop_
_entity.id
_entity.type
_entity.pdbx_description
1 polymer ?
#
loop_
_entity_poly.entity_id
_entity_poly.type
_entity_poly.pdbx_seq_one_letter_code
_entity_poly.pdbx_strand_id
1 'polypeptide(L)'
;MDYDVDEAMDRLDFGLFSPNASFGEILYQCLPVAWVAVVSLWPGLLSSFLRMIWCVPIREEDVVSLRLVPNPDVVCWSSEHFPSAALAVAGLVVWCLGIPLVLAAKLSMEDRASPDKHRQFGYFYQGLELRYWWWDILVKRADVLLMMLVTYTSVVREPEAKVLLFPLLSGLQALLAAWVKPYANDQAQVLDVVEVMLSTIRFLLFGAVAAMLILNTDSFTTRIVAYILFLVLLLACAYFFAHLASQMLRDAVVAPPKRAKSLARRWLAAAQRFALNLFLPLLRGEAEEEMLRLTWSFGANHVTTRKRPRSFRKSFQNVGSNMKLGLQLVRDTVLRTGPQFQHLVLYNANDEFVAFWLQQLNQDELPGPGVICSLATAHASLPSLIARYRIGGLWMQQLNALTSQEGPFTCTPPDLQRAIRRMSQMPQADAVELVQHAMGLFAEAFVDDHFEL
;
A
#
# COMPACT_ATOMS: atom_id res chain seq x y z
N MET A 1 31.15 10.96 -22.83
CA MET A 1 31.49 9.74 -22.06
C MET A 1 30.48 9.70 -20.91
N ASP A 2 29.20 9.58 -21.27
CA ASP A 2 28.03 9.75 -20.36
C ASP A 2 27.31 8.41 -20.13
N TYR A 3 28.03 7.30 -20.26
CA TYR A 3 27.53 5.99 -19.89
C TYR A 3 27.75 5.79 -18.37
N ASP A 4 26.74 5.25 -17.71
CA ASP A 4 26.74 4.62 -16.37
C ASP A 4 26.35 5.41 -15.11
N VAL A 5 25.94 6.68 -15.16
CA VAL A 5 25.36 7.29 -13.94
C VAL A 5 24.01 6.65 -13.60
N ASP A 6 23.18 6.39 -14.62
CA ASP A 6 21.87 5.74 -14.45
C ASP A 6 22.00 4.24 -14.09
N GLU A 7 22.99 3.53 -14.65
CA GLU A 7 23.22 2.10 -14.33
C GLU A 7 23.86 1.90 -12.94
N ALA A 8 24.69 2.85 -12.49
CA ALA A 8 25.21 2.87 -11.13
C ALA A 8 24.13 3.17 -10.09
N MET A 9 23.14 4.01 -10.43
CA MET A 9 22.00 4.26 -9.54
C MET A 9 21.13 3.00 -9.35
N ASP A 10 21.00 2.13 -10.35
CA ASP A 10 20.13 0.94 -10.28
C ASP A 10 20.71 -0.23 -9.47
N ARG A 11 21.99 -0.18 -9.08
CA ARG A 11 22.54 -1.11 -8.11
C ARG A 11 22.11 -0.67 -6.70
N LEU A 12 21.01 -1.27 -6.24
CA LEU A 12 20.62 -1.39 -4.82
C LEU A 12 21.68 -2.20 -4.05
N ASP A 13 22.90 -1.69 -4.00
CA ASP A 13 23.92 -2.19 -3.10
C ASP A 13 23.67 -1.47 -1.78
N PHE A 14 23.20 -2.22 -0.77
CA PHE A 14 22.97 -1.75 0.62
C PHE A 14 24.29 -1.38 1.33
N GLY A 15 25.20 -0.70 0.64
CA GLY A 15 26.53 -0.28 1.10
C GLY A 15 27.53 -1.39 1.40
N LEU A 16 27.04 -2.59 1.71
CA LEU A 16 27.83 -3.77 2.06
C LEU A 16 28.73 -4.28 0.92
N PHE A 17 28.53 -3.79 -0.31
CA PHE A 17 29.24 -4.27 -1.49
C PHE A 17 29.96 -3.16 -2.28
N SER A 18 30.04 -1.94 -1.74
CA SER A 18 30.86 -0.89 -2.36
C SER A 18 32.34 -1.21 -2.12
N PRO A 19 33.14 -1.48 -3.17
CA PRO A 19 34.48 -2.06 -3.01
C PRO A 19 35.49 -1.16 -2.28
N ASN A 20 35.21 0.14 -2.10
CA ASN A 20 36.10 1.10 -1.44
C ASN A 20 35.34 2.18 -0.63
N ALA A 21 34.20 1.85 -0.03
CA ALA A 21 33.46 2.85 0.77
C ALA A 21 34.20 3.19 2.06
N SER A 22 34.27 4.47 2.40
CA SER A 22 34.73 4.94 3.70
C SER A 22 33.78 4.45 4.81
N PHE A 23 34.27 4.31 6.04
CA PHE A 23 33.44 3.88 7.16
C PHE A 23 32.19 4.76 7.37
N GLY A 24 32.31 6.07 7.12
CA GLY A 24 31.18 7.01 7.18
C GLY A 24 30.12 6.73 6.13
N GLU A 25 30.52 6.40 4.90
CA GLU A 25 29.58 6.03 3.83
C GLU A 25 28.87 4.72 4.13
N ILE A 26 29.59 3.73 4.68
CA ILE A 26 28.99 2.45 5.11
C ILE A 26 27.92 2.71 6.19
N LEU A 27 28.23 3.53 7.20
CA LEU A 27 27.26 3.89 8.23
C LEU A 27 26.04 4.62 7.67
N TYR A 28 26.25 5.55 6.75
CA TYR A 28 25.16 6.27 6.09
C TYR A 28 24.27 5.34 5.25
N GLN A 29 24.87 4.38 4.55
CA GLN A 29 24.14 3.39 3.75
C GLN A 29 23.39 2.37 4.61
N CYS A 30 23.87 2.09 5.84
CA CYS A 30 23.19 1.26 6.83
C CYS A 30 22.03 1.96 7.56
N LEU A 31 21.87 3.28 7.40
CA LEU A 31 20.86 4.07 8.08
C LEU A 31 19.42 3.53 7.92
N PRO A 32 18.97 3.05 6.74
CA PRO A 32 17.61 2.51 6.58
C PRO A 32 17.41 1.25 7.41
N VAL A 33 18.40 0.35 7.41
CA VAL A 33 18.37 -0.89 8.21
C VAL A 33 18.34 -0.56 9.70
N ALA A 34 19.12 0.43 10.13
CA ALA A 34 19.11 0.90 11.50
C ALA A 34 17.73 1.42 11.92
N TRP A 35 17.10 2.26 11.09
CA TRP A 35 15.74 2.75 11.37
C TRP A 35 14.70 1.62 11.43
N VAL A 36 14.74 0.70 10.47
CA VAL A 36 13.85 -0.48 10.45
C VAL A 36 14.05 -1.32 11.71
N ALA A 37 15.29 -1.59 12.11
CA ALA A 37 15.61 -2.34 13.32
C ALA A 37 15.10 -1.63 14.58
N VAL A 38 15.35 -0.33 14.70
CA VAL A 38 14.88 0.49 15.83
C VAL A 38 13.35 0.47 15.93
N VAL A 39 12.65 0.67 14.82
CA VAL A 39 11.18 0.64 14.77
C VAL A 39 10.63 -0.78 15.02
N SER A 40 11.38 -1.82 14.65
CA SER A 40 11.00 -3.22 14.93
C SER A 40 11.19 -3.60 16.41
N LEU A 41 12.19 -3.04 17.09
CA LEU A 41 12.43 -3.24 18.53
C LEU A 41 11.45 -2.45 19.41
N TRP A 42 10.85 -1.40 18.86
CA TRP A 42 10.00 -0.46 19.58
C TRP A 42 8.87 -1.10 20.40
N PRO A 43 8.08 -2.08 19.90
CA PRO A 43 7.01 -2.69 20.72
C PRO A 43 7.54 -3.46 21.93
N GLY A 44 8.71 -4.11 21.78
CA GLY A 44 9.36 -4.83 22.88
C GLY A 44 9.87 -3.89 23.96
N LEU A 45 10.54 -2.79 23.55
CA LEU A 45 11.00 -1.75 24.47
C LEU A 45 9.82 -1.08 25.20
N LEU A 46 8.76 -0.74 24.47
CA LEU A 46 7.54 -0.15 25.05
C LEU A 46 6.95 -1.06 26.15
N SER A 47 6.77 -2.34 25.85
CA SER A 47 6.28 -3.33 26.82
C SER A 47 7.19 -3.44 28.03
N SER A 48 8.52 -3.50 27.84
CA SER A 48 9.48 -3.57 28.94
C SER A 48 9.43 -2.33 29.84
N PHE A 49 9.40 -1.12 29.29
CA PHE A 49 9.31 0.10 30.09
C PHE A 49 7.96 0.22 30.80
N LEU A 50 6.84 -0.13 30.16
CA LEU A 50 5.54 -0.10 30.82
C LEU A 50 5.44 -1.13 31.96
N ARG A 51 6.04 -2.31 31.82
CA ARG A 51 6.11 -3.32 32.91
C ARG A 51 6.87 -2.83 34.14
N MET A 52 7.87 -1.98 33.96
CA MET A 52 8.63 -1.38 35.07
C MET A 52 7.81 -0.39 35.90
N ILE A 53 6.65 0.08 35.40
CA ILE A 53 5.75 1.01 36.12
C ILE A 53 4.35 0.41 36.33
N TRP A 54 4.18 -0.88 36.07
CA TRP A 54 2.88 -1.54 36.14
C TRP A 54 2.55 -1.96 37.57
N CYS A 55 1.72 -1.14 38.22
CA CYS A 55 1.33 -1.31 39.62
C CYS A 55 -0.13 -1.75 39.76
N VAL A 56 -0.38 -2.69 40.66
CA VAL A 56 -1.74 -3.17 41.01
C VAL A 56 -2.02 -2.99 42.51
N PRO A 57 -3.26 -2.65 42.90
CA PRO A 57 -3.64 -2.55 44.31
C PRO A 57 -3.74 -3.95 44.93
N ILE A 58 -3.05 -4.17 46.05
CA ILE A 58 -3.12 -5.39 46.87
C ILE A 58 -3.53 -4.97 48.29
N ARG A 59 -4.45 -5.72 48.91
CA ARG A 59 -4.91 -5.48 50.28
C ARG A 59 -4.06 -6.29 51.25
N GLU A 60 -3.33 -5.62 52.12
CA GLU A 60 -2.47 -6.19 53.16
C GLU A 60 -2.91 -5.64 54.52
N GLU A 61 -3.34 -6.50 55.44
CA GLU A 61 -3.61 -6.13 56.86
C GLU A 61 -4.40 -4.81 57.01
N ASP A 62 -5.46 -4.65 56.20
CA ASP A 62 -6.36 -3.47 56.12
C ASP A 62 -5.85 -2.21 55.40
N VAL A 63 -4.64 -2.22 54.87
CA VAL A 63 -4.11 -1.15 54.00
C VAL A 63 -4.09 -1.63 52.54
N VAL A 64 -4.52 -0.79 51.60
CA VAL A 64 -4.37 -1.04 50.17
C VAL A 64 -3.05 -0.42 49.71
N SER A 65 -2.07 -1.25 49.42
CA SER A 65 -0.77 -0.84 48.87
C SER A 65 -0.71 -1.12 47.37
N LEU A 66 -0.05 -0.26 46.60
CA LEU A 66 0.22 -0.53 45.18
C LEU A 66 1.52 -1.33 45.08
N ARG A 67 1.46 -2.53 44.51
CA ARG A 67 2.61 -3.42 44.32
C ARG A 67 2.96 -3.55 42.85
N LEU A 68 4.25 -3.67 42.55
CA LEU A 68 4.77 -3.81 41.18
C LEU A 68 4.47 -5.24 40.67
N VAL A 69 3.81 -5.39 39.51
CA VAL A 69 3.36 -6.70 39.02
C VAL A 69 4.51 -7.69 38.77
N PRO A 70 5.62 -7.31 38.10
CA PRO A 70 6.77 -8.21 37.93
C PRO A 70 7.52 -8.56 39.22
N ASN A 71 7.41 -7.74 40.27
CA ASN A 71 8.07 -7.95 41.56
C ASN A 71 7.19 -7.44 42.71
N PRO A 72 6.28 -8.29 43.23
CA PRO A 72 5.28 -7.89 44.23
C PRO A 72 5.87 -7.39 45.56
N ASP A 73 7.12 -7.73 45.88
CA ASP A 73 7.79 -7.29 47.11
C ASP A 73 8.05 -5.78 47.11
N VAL A 74 8.14 -5.17 45.92
CA VAL A 74 8.40 -3.74 45.75
C VAL A 74 7.09 -2.95 45.84
N VAL A 75 7.00 -2.07 46.83
CA VAL A 75 5.91 -1.08 46.93
C VAL A 75 6.11 -0.01 45.85
N CYS A 76 5.11 0.21 45.02
CA CYS A 76 5.16 1.22 43.99
C CYS A 76 5.31 2.63 44.58
N TRP A 77 6.18 3.42 43.95
CA TRP A 77 6.53 4.79 44.35
C TRP A 77 7.29 4.89 45.68
N SER A 78 7.76 3.76 46.21
CA SER A 78 8.76 3.75 47.28
C SER A 78 10.12 4.25 46.78
N SER A 79 11.03 4.53 47.71
CA SER A 79 12.43 4.87 47.39
C SER A 79 13.13 3.78 46.57
N GLU A 80 12.73 2.52 46.73
CA GLU A 80 13.25 1.38 45.97
C GLU A 80 12.71 1.36 44.52
N HIS A 81 11.43 1.70 44.32
CA HIS A 81 10.81 1.72 43.00
C HIS A 81 11.15 2.98 42.18
N PHE A 82 11.43 4.10 42.84
CA PHE A 82 11.58 5.39 42.16
C PHE A 82 12.65 5.38 41.04
N PRO A 83 13.85 4.79 41.22
CA PRO A 83 14.85 4.73 40.16
C PRO A 83 14.40 3.94 38.92
N SER A 84 13.73 2.79 39.11
CA SER A 84 13.22 2.00 37.97
C SER A 84 12.09 2.72 37.26
N ALA A 85 11.20 3.39 38.00
CA ALA A 85 10.15 4.21 37.43
C ALA A 85 10.70 5.40 36.64
N ALA A 86 11.71 6.09 37.16
CA ALA A 86 12.36 7.21 36.46
C ALA A 86 13.04 6.74 35.16
N LEU A 87 13.75 5.61 35.21
CA LEU A 87 14.36 5.00 34.03
C LEU A 87 13.30 4.61 32.98
N ALA A 88 12.20 4.02 33.42
CA ALA A 88 11.09 3.64 32.55
C ALA A 88 10.46 4.85 31.88
N VAL A 89 10.18 5.93 32.62
CA VAL A 89 9.62 7.17 32.06
C VAL A 89 10.59 7.81 31.07
N ALA A 90 11.88 7.90 31.40
CA ALA A 90 12.90 8.39 30.48
C ALA A 90 12.96 7.51 29.21
N GLY A 91 12.88 6.19 29.38
CA GLY A 91 12.79 5.22 28.31
C GLY A 91 11.60 5.44 27.38
N LEU A 92 10.41 5.63 27.94
CA LEU A 92 9.18 5.91 27.20
C LEU A 92 9.26 7.22 26.43
N VAL A 93 9.77 8.28 27.05
CA VAL A 93 9.89 9.60 26.40
C VAL A 93 10.92 9.56 25.27
N VAL A 94 12.13 9.08 25.53
CA VAL A 94 13.23 9.10 24.56
C VAL A 94 13.01 8.07 23.45
N TRP A 95 12.70 6.83 23.82
CA TRP A 95 12.65 5.72 22.85
C TRP A 95 11.25 5.52 22.28
N CYS A 96 10.20 5.58 23.10
CA CYS A 96 8.86 5.26 22.61
C CYS A 96 8.20 6.45 21.89
N LEU A 97 8.37 7.67 22.39
CA LEU A 97 7.83 8.88 21.76
C LEU A 97 8.86 9.57 20.86
N GLY A 98 10.10 9.72 21.34
CA GLY A 98 11.14 10.45 20.63
C GLY A 98 11.46 9.88 19.25
N ILE A 99 11.62 8.56 19.12
CA ILE A 99 11.97 7.92 17.84
C ILE A 99 10.92 8.16 16.74
N PRO A 100 9.62 7.83 16.93
CA PRO A 100 8.61 8.11 15.92
C PRO A 100 8.51 9.59 15.57
N LEU A 101 8.64 10.49 16.55
CA LEU A 101 8.57 11.94 16.33
C LEU A 101 9.78 12.46 15.54
N VAL A 102 10.99 12.01 15.86
CA VAL A 102 12.21 12.38 15.12
C VAL A 102 12.14 11.87 13.68
N LEU A 103 11.69 10.62 13.49
CA LEU A 103 11.52 10.04 12.16
C LEU A 103 10.47 10.81 11.36
N ALA A 104 9.34 11.16 11.98
CA ALA A 104 8.30 11.95 11.35
C ALA A 104 8.77 13.38 11.00
N ALA A 105 9.49 14.03 11.91
CA ALA A 105 10.06 15.36 11.66
C ALA A 105 11.03 15.35 10.47
N LYS A 106 11.93 14.36 10.40
CA LYS A 106 12.84 14.20 9.25
C LYS A 106 12.09 14.02 7.93
N LEU A 107 11.09 13.15 7.91
CA LEU A 107 10.25 12.89 6.72
C LEU A 107 9.36 14.07 6.31
N SER A 108 9.09 15.00 7.24
CA SER A 108 8.32 16.21 6.94
C SER A 108 9.16 17.30 6.27
N MET A 109 10.46 17.33 6.51
CA MET A 109 11.36 18.39 6.02
C MET A 109 11.96 18.10 4.64
N GLU A 110 11.91 16.84 4.20
CA GLU A 110 12.64 16.38 3.02
C GLU A 110 11.72 16.15 1.83
N ASP A 111 12.25 16.35 0.61
CA ASP A 111 11.55 15.98 -0.62
C ASP A 111 11.43 14.45 -0.71
N ARG A 112 10.27 13.94 -0.30
CA ARG A 112 9.89 12.52 -0.31
C ARG A 112 9.86 11.90 -1.70
N ALA A 113 9.70 12.73 -2.74
CA ALA A 113 9.68 12.26 -4.12
C ALA A 113 11.10 12.00 -4.65
N SER A 114 12.15 12.50 -3.99
CA SER A 114 13.52 12.26 -4.43
C SER A 114 13.89 10.77 -4.31
N PRO A 115 14.58 10.19 -5.32
CA PRO A 115 14.91 8.76 -5.34
C PRO A 115 15.83 8.38 -4.18
N ASP A 116 16.73 9.27 -3.76
CA ASP A 116 17.66 9.01 -2.66
C ASP A 116 16.94 8.87 -1.32
N LYS A 117 15.93 9.72 -1.06
CA LYS A 117 15.11 9.64 0.14
C LYS A 117 14.16 8.46 0.10
N HIS A 118 13.64 8.12 -1.07
CA HIS A 118 12.87 6.90 -1.25
C HIS A 118 13.70 5.64 -0.95
N ARG A 119 14.98 5.61 -1.29
CA ARG A 119 15.88 4.53 -0.88
C ARG A 119 16.08 4.47 0.63
N GLN A 120 16.18 5.63 1.28
CA GLN A 120 16.49 5.69 2.71
C GLN A 120 15.30 5.40 3.61
N PHE A 121 14.14 5.91 3.25
CA PHE A 121 12.95 5.91 4.11
C PHE A 121 11.72 5.30 3.44
N GLY A 122 11.83 4.85 2.18
CA GLY A 122 10.71 4.28 1.42
C GLY A 122 10.00 3.16 2.17
N TYR A 123 10.72 2.36 2.97
CA TYR A 123 10.11 1.35 3.84
C TYR A 123 8.93 1.87 4.69
N PHE A 124 9.01 3.11 5.18
CA PHE A 124 8.00 3.67 6.09
C PHE A 124 6.77 4.25 5.39
N TYR A 125 6.85 4.53 4.10
CA TYR A 125 5.76 5.18 3.36
C TYR A 125 5.45 4.54 2.00
N GLN A 126 6.12 3.47 1.64
CA GLN A 126 5.87 2.72 0.41
C GLN A 126 4.48 2.07 0.49
N GLY A 127 3.66 2.34 -0.52
CA GLY A 127 2.27 1.90 -0.58
C GLY A 127 1.29 2.87 0.08
N LEU A 128 1.76 3.95 0.72
CA LEU A 128 0.91 5.05 1.19
C LEU A 128 0.76 6.12 0.11
N GLU A 129 -0.34 6.86 0.14
CA GLU A 129 -0.43 8.12 -0.59
C GLU A 129 0.53 9.14 0.02
N LEU A 130 1.14 9.99 -0.83
CA LEU A 130 2.13 10.99 -0.42
C LEU A 130 1.63 11.96 0.66
N ARG A 131 0.31 12.19 0.76
CA ARG A 131 -0.31 13.02 1.80
C ARG A 131 -0.40 12.33 3.18
N TYR A 132 -0.33 11.00 3.22
CA TYR A 132 -0.50 10.17 4.42
C TYR A 132 0.78 9.42 4.82
N TRP A 133 1.94 9.92 4.42
CA TRP A 133 3.27 9.37 4.77
C TRP A 133 3.48 9.11 6.27
N TRP A 134 2.77 9.84 7.14
CA TRP A 134 2.86 9.76 8.59
C TRP A 134 2.00 8.64 9.21
N TRP A 135 1.16 7.97 8.41
CA TRP A 135 0.17 7.01 8.91
C TRP A 135 0.80 5.84 9.69
N ASP A 136 1.78 5.15 9.10
CA ASP A 136 2.42 3.99 9.74
C ASP A 136 3.34 4.36 10.90
N ILE A 137 3.90 5.58 10.88
CA ILE A 137 4.82 6.06 11.91
C ILE A 137 4.08 6.61 13.12
N LEU A 138 3.03 7.41 12.90
CA LEU A 138 2.32 8.11 13.97
C LEU A 138 1.03 7.38 14.35
N VAL A 139 0.11 7.18 13.41
CA VAL A 139 -1.23 6.62 13.73
C VAL A 139 -1.14 5.17 14.19
N LYS A 140 -0.46 4.33 13.42
CA LYS A 140 -0.31 2.91 13.77
C LYS A 140 0.48 2.71 15.06
N ARG A 141 1.51 3.53 15.30
CA ARG A 141 2.29 3.45 16.55
C ARG A 141 1.52 4.01 17.73
N ALA A 142 0.71 5.05 17.54
CA ALA A 142 -0.20 5.55 18.55
C ALA A 142 -1.25 4.49 18.93
N ASP A 143 -1.83 3.78 17.96
CA ASP A 143 -2.75 2.66 18.23
C ASP A 143 -2.08 1.58 19.11
N VAL A 144 -0.88 1.12 18.73
CA VAL A 144 -0.14 0.13 19.54
C VAL A 144 0.23 0.70 20.91
N LEU A 145 0.66 1.97 20.98
CA LEU A 145 0.99 2.65 22.24
C LEU A 145 -0.21 2.69 23.17
N LEU A 146 -1.38 3.12 22.68
CA LEU A 146 -2.62 3.20 23.46
C LEU A 146 -3.06 1.82 23.94
N MET A 147 -3.00 0.80 23.08
CA MET A 147 -3.33 -0.58 23.45
C MET A 147 -2.39 -1.12 24.55
N MET A 148 -1.10 -0.85 24.45
CA MET A 148 -0.12 -1.24 25.47
C MET A 148 -0.27 -0.44 26.76
N LEU A 149 -0.57 0.86 26.68
CA LEU A 149 -0.88 1.69 27.85
C LEU A 149 -2.09 1.14 28.58
N VAL A 150 -3.19 0.86 27.88
CA VAL A 150 -4.36 0.19 28.50
C VAL A 150 -3.91 -1.10 29.16
N THR A 151 -3.14 -1.95 28.47
CA THR A 151 -2.68 -3.26 28.99
C THR A 151 -1.84 -3.16 30.26
N TYR A 152 -0.83 -2.30 30.28
CA TYR A 152 0.20 -2.25 31.31
C TYR A 152 0.05 -1.11 32.31
N THR A 153 -1.04 -0.35 32.25
CA THR A 153 -1.33 0.66 33.26
C THR A 153 -2.71 0.44 33.88
N SER A 154 -2.87 0.99 35.09
CA SER A 154 -4.10 0.90 35.87
C SER A 154 -4.98 2.14 35.62
N VAL A 155 -5.17 2.52 34.35
CA VAL A 155 -6.04 3.64 33.95
C VAL A 155 -7.45 3.46 34.54
N VAL A 156 -7.92 2.21 34.53
CA VAL A 156 -9.20 1.80 35.08
C VAL A 156 -8.90 0.78 36.19
N ARG A 157 -9.43 1.03 37.39
CA ARG A 157 -9.21 0.16 38.56
C ARG A 157 -9.88 -1.20 38.40
N GLU A 158 -11.05 -1.20 37.75
CA GLU A 158 -11.83 -2.41 37.50
C GLU A 158 -11.34 -3.12 36.23
N PRO A 159 -10.96 -4.41 36.32
CA PRO A 159 -10.45 -5.16 35.18
C PRO A 159 -11.51 -5.32 34.09
N GLU A 160 -12.79 -5.41 34.45
CA GLU A 160 -13.92 -5.55 33.52
C GLU A 160 -14.07 -4.31 32.63
N ALA A 161 -14.09 -3.13 33.24
CA ALA A 161 -14.16 -1.85 32.53
C ALA A 161 -12.90 -1.58 31.69
N LYS A 162 -11.73 -2.06 32.13
CA LYS A 162 -10.49 -2.01 31.34
C LYS A 162 -10.61 -2.80 30.03
N VAL A 163 -11.27 -3.96 30.05
CA VAL A 163 -11.44 -4.78 28.83
C VAL A 163 -12.31 -4.07 27.78
N LEU A 164 -13.26 -3.22 28.19
CA LEU A 164 -14.10 -2.44 27.27
C LEU A 164 -13.34 -1.36 26.49
N LEU A 165 -12.15 -0.95 26.95
CA LEU A 165 -11.33 0.02 26.23
C LEU A 165 -10.72 -0.56 24.94
N PHE A 166 -10.44 -1.86 24.89
CA PHE A 166 -9.87 -2.51 23.70
C PHE A 166 -10.79 -2.47 22.47
N PRO A 167 -12.09 -2.87 22.55
CA PRO A 167 -12.99 -2.70 21.43
C PRO A 167 -13.23 -1.22 21.12
N LEU A 168 -13.31 -0.32 22.11
CA LEU A 168 -13.45 1.11 21.84
C LEU A 168 -12.31 1.66 20.97
N LEU A 169 -11.05 1.43 21.38
CA LEU A 169 -9.87 1.83 20.62
C LEU A 169 -9.82 1.18 19.23
N SER A 170 -10.20 -0.10 19.16
CA SER A 170 -10.21 -0.84 17.89
C SER A 170 -11.27 -0.34 16.92
N GLY A 171 -12.45 0.03 17.42
CA GLY A 171 -13.53 0.64 16.63
C GLY A 171 -13.15 2.03 16.14
N LEU A 172 -12.54 2.87 16.98
CA LEU A 172 -12.03 4.18 16.59
C LEU A 172 -10.97 4.07 15.48
N GLN A 173 -10.03 3.13 15.62
CA GLN A 173 -9.02 2.87 14.59
C GLN A 173 -9.64 2.37 13.28
N ALA A 174 -10.64 1.47 13.35
CA ALA A 174 -11.35 0.99 12.17
C ALA A 174 -12.09 2.13 11.44
N LEU A 175 -12.75 3.01 12.19
CA LEU A 175 -13.42 4.19 11.65
C LEU A 175 -12.42 5.16 11.02
N LEU A 176 -11.30 5.44 11.70
CA LEU A 176 -10.25 6.31 11.20
C LEU A 176 -9.65 5.75 9.90
N ALA A 177 -9.36 4.45 9.84
CA ALA A 177 -8.87 3.79 8.64
C ALA A 177 -9.88 3.87 7.47
N ALA A 178 -11.16 3.65 7.76
CA ALA A 178 -12.22 3.72 6.75
C ALA A 178 -12.43 5.14 6.20
N TRP A 179 -12.20 6.16 7.04
CA TRP A 179 -12.34 7.56 6.67
C TRP A 179 -11.13 8.10 5.90
N VAL A 180 -9.90 7.83 6.39
CA VAL A 180 -8.67 8.41 5.84
C VAL A 180 -8.26 7.74 4.53
N LYS A 181 -8.39 6.41 4.44
CA LYS A 181 -7.93 5.59 3.30
C LYS A 181 -6.49 5.94 2.88
N PRO A 182 -5.51 5.61 3.73
CA PRO A 182 -4.15 6.14 3.61
C PRO A 182 -3.33 5.50 2.48
N TYR A 183 -3.78 4.36 1.93
CA TYR A 183 -2.99 3.59 0.99
C TYR A 183 -3.21 4.05 -0.46
N ALA A 184 -2.18 3.86 -1.29
CA ALA A 184 -2.25 4.23 -2.68
C ALA A 184 -3.29 3.39 -3.45
N ASN A 185 -4.08 4.07 -4.29
CA ASN A 185 -5.18 3.46 -5.06
C ASN A 185 -4.73 2.69 -6.32
N ASP A 186 -3.43 2.38 -6.48
CA ASP A 186 -2.92 1.69 -7.67
C ASP A 186 -3.45 0.26 -7.83
N GLN A 187 -3.91 -0.34 -6.74
CA GLN A 187 -4.47 -1.69 -6.74
C GLN A 187 -5.92 -1.72 -6.27
N ALA A 188 -6.75 -0.77 -6.72
CA ALA A 188 -8.19 -0.75 -6.44
C ALA A 188 -8.53 -0.80 -4.92
N GLN A 189 -7.80 0.00 -4.12
CA GLN A 189 -8.03 0.14 -2.68
C GLN A 189 -7.89 -1.17 -1.90
N VAL A 190 -7.16 -2.17 -2.42
CA VAL A 190 -7.01 -3.47 -1.74
C VAL A 190 -6.39 -3.29 -0.36
N LEU A 191 -5.36 -2.47 -0.21
CA LEU A 191 -4.71 -2.25 1.08
C LEU A 191 -5.64 -1.54 2.08
N ASP A 192 -6.37 -0.51 1.67
CA ASP A 192 -7.36 0.16 2.53
C ASP A 192 -8.45 -0.80 3.00
N VAL A 193 -8.90 -1.68 2.11
CA VAL A 193 -9.93 -2.66 2.45
C VAL A 193 -9.40 -3.73 3.40
N VAL A 194 -8.19 -4.23 3.16
CA VAL A 194 -7.55 -5.17 4.08
C VAL A 194 -7.37 -4.52 5.45
N GLU A 195 -6.92 -3.27 5.50
CA GLU A 195 -6.73 -2.52 6.74
C GLU A 195 -8.04 -2.35 7.52
N VAL A 196 -9.11 -1.89 6.85
CA VAL A 196 -10.44 -1.73 7.46
C VAL A 196 -10.99 -3.08 7.90
N MET A 197 -10.85 -4.13 7.08
CA MET A 197 -11.29 -5.48 7.40
C MET A 197 -10.57 -6.03 8.63
N LEU A 198 -9.24 -5.95 8.68
CA LEU A 198 -8.45 -6.43 9.82
C LEU A 198 -8.74 -5.64 11.10
N SER A 199 -8.90 -4.31 10.99
CA SER A 199 -9.31 -3.46 12.12
C SER A 199 -10.71 -3.79 12.61
N THR A 200 -11.64 -4.09 11.70
CA THR A 200 -13.02 -4.52 12.03
C THR A 200 -13.00 -5.88 12.72
N ILE A 201 -12.21 -6.84 12.23
CA ILE A 201 -12.05 -8.15 12.87
C ILE A 201 -11.46 -8.00 14.27
N ARG A 202 -10.45 -7.13 14.44
CA ARG A 202 -9.88 -6.79 15.74
C ARG A 202 -10.94 -6.22 16.69
N PHE A 203 -11.77 -5.29 16.21
CA PHE A 203 -12.91 -4.74 16.96
C PHE A 203 -13.88 -5.84 17.40
N LEU A 204 -14.31 -6.70 16.48
CA LEU A 204 -15.23 -7.82 16.77
C LEU A 204 -14.63 -8.81 17.76
N LEU A 205 -13.34 -9.13 17.63
CA LEU A 205 -12.62 -10.03 18.53
C LEU A 205 -12.59 -9.48 19.95
N PHE A 206 -12.14 -8.24 20.13
CA PHE A 206 -12.11 -7.63 21.46
C PHE A 206 -13.51 -7.39 22.02
N GLY A 207 -14.48 -7.04 21.17
CA GLY A 207 -15.88 -6.86 21.57
C GLY A 207 -16.51 -8.17 22.06
N ALA A 208 -16.26 -9.27 21.35
CA ALA A 208 -16.75 -10.59 21.74
C ALA A 208 -16.09 -11.07 23.04
N VAL A 209 -14.78 -10.89 23.20
CA VAL A 209 -14.08 -11.21 24.46
C VAL A 209 -14.62 -10.39 25.62
N ALA A 210 -14.82 -9.08 25.44
CA ALA A 210 -15.40 -8.21 26.45
C ALA A 210 -16.82 -8.65 26.84
N ALA A 211 -17.66 -8.96 25.84
CA ALA A 211 -19.02 -9.43 26.07
C ALA A 211 -19.06 -10.76 26.82
N MET A 212 -18.20 -11.72 26.48
CA MET A 212 -18.11 -13.01 27.18
C MET A 212 -17.71 -12.84 28.65
N LEU A 213 -16.76 -11.94 28.94
CA LEU A 213 -16.31 -11.67 30.31
C LEU A 213 -17.40 -10.98 31.14
N ILE A 214 -18.09 -9.98 30.58
CA ILE A 214 -19.13 -9.22 31.29
C ILE A 214 -20.38 -10.05 31.51
N LEU A 215 -20.81 -10.83 30.51
CA LEU A 215 -22.03 -11.63 30.61
C LEU A 215 -21.81 -12.97 31.35
N ASN A 216 -20.57 -13.27 31.75
CA ASN A 216 -20.18 -14.53 32.39
C ASN A 216 -20.75 -15.75 31.64
N THR A 217 -20.47 -15.82 30.34
CA THR A 217 -21.03 -16.84 29.46
C THR A 217 -20.58 -18.25 29.83
N ASP A 218 -21.44 -19.24 29.63
CA ASP A 218 -21.11 -20.64 29.87
C ASP A 218 -20.01 -21.14 28.91
N SER A 219 -19.38 -22.27 29.28
CA SER A 219 -18.27 -22.85 28.52
C SER A 219 -18.68 -23.32 27.12
N PHE A 220 -19.94 -23.71 26.91
CA PHE A 220 -20.42 -24.12 25.60
C PHE A 220 -20.58 -22.91 24.67
N THR A 221 -21.23 -21.84 25.13
CA THR A 221 -21.33 -20.57 24.36
C THR A 221 -19.95 -19.99 24.05
N THR A 222 -19.05 -19.97 25.04
CA THR A 222 -17.68 -19.47 24.87
C THR A 222 -16.93 -20.22 23.75
N ARG A 223 -17.06 -21.55 23.69
CA ARG A 223 -16.45 -22.37 22.63
C ARG A 223 -17.01 -22.06 21.25
N ILE A 224 -18.34 -21.91 21.14
CA ILE A 224 -18.99 -21.55 19.87
C ILE A 224 -18.47 -20.20 19.37
N VAL A 225 -18.47 -19.17 20.23
CA VAL A 225 -17.97 -17.84 19.87
C VAL A 225 -16.50 -17.89 19.46
N ALA A 226 -15.67 -18.64 20.20
CA ALA A 226 -14.27 -18.83 19.86
C ALA A 226 -14.07 -19.49 18.48
N TYR A 227 -14.83 -20.54 18.15
CA TYR A 227 -14.76 -21.19 16.83
C TYR A 227 -15.21 -20.27 15.70
N ILE A 228 -16.25 -19.47 15.92
CA ILE A 228 -16.71 -18.47 14.93
C ILE A 228 -15.62 -17.43 14.68
N LEU A 229 -15.05 -16.86 15.74
CA LEU A 229 -13.99 -15.85 15.63
C LEU A 229 -12.74 -16.42 14.96
N PHE A 230 -12.36 -17.65 15.30
CA PHE A 230 -11.24 -18.35 14.66
C PHE A 230 -11.50 -18.56 13.16
N LEU A 231 -12.71 -18.97 12.78
CA LEU A 231 -13.08 -19.14 11.37
C LEU A 231 -13.03 -17.80 10.62
N VAL A 232 -13.56 -16.73 11.20
CA VAL A 232 -13.49 -15.38 10.60
C VAL A 232 -12.04 -14.94 10.39
N LEU A 233 -11.18 -15.14 11.39
CA LEU A 233 -9.75 -14.82 11.27
C LEU A 233 -9.06 -15.66 10.19
N LEU A 234 -9.37 -16.96 10.13
CA LEU A 234 -8.81 -17.87 9.12
C LEU A 234 -9.21 -17.42 7.70
N LEU A 235 -10.48 -17.06 7.49
CA LEU A 235 -10.97 -16.55 6.22
C LEU A 235 -10.31 -15.22 5.83
N ALA A 236 -10.11 -14.32 6.78
CA ALA A 236 -9.42 -13.05 6.55
C ALA A 236 -7.93 -13.22 6.20
N CYS A 237 -7.24 -14.14 6.88
CA CYS A 237 -5.88 -14.54 6.52
C CYS A 237 -5.85 -15.13 5.10
N ALA A 238 -6.76 -16.05 4.78
CA ALA A 238 -6.86 -16.65 3.46
C ALA A 238 -7.11 -15.60 2.36
N TYR A 239 -7.99 -14.62 2.63
CA TYR A 239 -8.24 -13.47 1.76
C TYR A 239 -6.97 -12.65 1.51
N PHE A 240 -6.24 -12.28 2.56
CA PHE A 240 -4.98 -11.55 2.46
C PHE A 240 -3.93 -12.33 1.67
N PHE A 241 -3.73 -13.61 1.98
CA PHE A 241 -2.78 -14.47 1.29
C PHE A 241 -3.14 -14.65 -0.19
N ALA A 242 -4.42 -14.74 -0.54
CA ALA A 242 -4.85 -14.80 -1.93
C ALA A 242 -4.47 -13.53 -2.71
N HIS A 243 -4.65 -12.35 -2.11
CA HIS A 243 -4.22 -11.08 -2.70
C HIS A 243 -2.70 -10.98 -2.84
N LEU A 244 -1.97 -11.30 -1.78
CA LEU A 244 -0.50 -11.27 -1.79
C LEU A 244 0.05 -12.23 -2.85
N ALA A 245 -0.47 -13.45 -2.91
CA ALA A 245 -0.08 -14.42 -3.93
C ALA A 245 -0.40 -13.90 -5.34
N SER A 246 -1.58 -13.30 -5.54
CA SER A 246 -1.95 -12.69 -6.83
C SER A 246 -0.99 -11.58 -7.25
N GLN A 247 -0.61 -10.69 -6.33
CA GLN A 247 0.36 -9.62 -6.59
C GLN A 247 1.73 -10.19 -6.95
N MET A 248 2.27 -11.10 -6.14
CA MET A 248 3.55 -11.76 -6.41
C MET A 248 3.57 -12.47 -7.76
N LEU A 249 2.46 -13.09 -8.16
CA LEU A 249 2.30 -13.74 -9.46
C LEU A 249 2.28 -12.70 -10.60
N ARG A 250 1.64 -11.54 -10.42
CA ARG A 250 1.66 -10.45 -11.42
C ARG A 250 3.06 -9.87 -11.58
N ASP A 251 3.74 -9.57 -10.48
CA ASP A 251 5.09 -9.00 -10.51
C ASP A 251 6.10 -9.98 -11.15
N ALA A 252 5.95 -11.27 -10.85
CA ALA A 252 6.76 -12.32 -11.47
C ALA A 252 6.56 -12.45 -12.98
N VAL A 253 5.39 -12.08 -13.51
CA VAL A 253 5.10 -12.12 -14.95
C VAL A 253 5.72 -10.92 -15.67
N VAL A 254 5.77 -9.77 -15.02
CA VAL A 254 6.37 -8.55 -15.57
C VAL A 254 7.90 -8.60 -15.51
N ALA A 255 8.46 -9.22 -14.47
CA ALA A 255 9.90 -9.31 -14.32
C ALA A 255 10.54 -10.23 -15.39
N PRO A 256 11.55 -9.75 -16.16
CA PRO A 256 12.26 -10.60 -17.10
C PRO A 256 12.98 -11.73 -16.37
N PRO A 257 13.03 -12.96 -16.95
CA PRO A 257 13.67 -14.09 -16.31
C PRO A 257 15.18 -13.84 -16.17
N LYS A 258 15.63 -13.49 -14.96
CA LYS A 258 17.07 -13.41 -14.66
C LYS A 258 17.67 -14.82 -14.74
N ARG A 259 18.74 -15.01 -15.52
CA ARG A 259 19.45 -16.29 -15.63
C ARG A 259 19.96 -16.72 -14.25
N ALA A 260 19.31 -17.73 -13.65
CA ALA A 260 19.69 -18.26 -12.35
C ALA A 260 21.00 -19.07 -12.44
N LYS A 261 22.05 -18.62 -11.74
CA LYS A 261 23.35 -19.30 -11.69
C LYS A 261 23.44 -20.43 -10.63
N SER A 262 22.59 -20.44 -9.59
CA SER A 262 22.66 -21.44 -8.50
C SER A 262 21.58 -22.52 -8.57
N LEU A 263 21.89 -23.71 -8.07
CA LEU A 263 21.01 -24.90 -8.10
C LEU A 263 19.75 -24.70 -7.24
N ALA A 264 19.87 -24.05 -6.07
CA ALA A 264 18.72 -23.65 -5.25
C ALA A 264 17.76 -22.69 -5.99
N ARG A 265 18.30 -21.76 -6.78
CA ARG A 265 17.48 -20.87 -7.62
C ARG A 265 16.79 -21.62 -8.76
N ARG A 266 17.34 -22.75 -9.23
CA ARG A 266 16.65 -23.60 -10.23
C ARG A 266 15.42 -24.28 -9.64
N TRP A 267 15.50 -24.81 -8.41
CA TRP A 267 14.34 -25.38 -7.72
C TRP A 267 13.28 -24.33 -7.41
N LEU A 268 13.68 -23.16 -6.90
CA LEU A 268 12.76 -22.03 -6.71
C LEU A 268 12.12 -21.59 -8.03
N ALA A 269 12.88 -21.50 -9.12
CA ALA A 269 12.34 -21.19 -10.44
C ALA A 269 11.39 -22.28 -10.95
N ALA A 270 11.65 -23.56 -10.67
CA ALA A 270 10.76 -24.65 -11.03
C ALA A 270 9.45 -24.61 -10.23
N ALA A 271 9.53 -24.38 -8.91
CA ALA A 271 8.37 -24.21 -8.05
C ALA A 271 7.56 -22.96 -8.44
N GLN A 272 8.22 -21.85 -8.74
CA GLN A 272 7.59 -20.62 -9.23
C GLN A 272 6.92 -20.85 -10.59
N ARG A 273 7.58 -21.56 -11.51
CA ARG A 273 6.97 -21.94 -12.81
C ARG A 273 5.78 -22.87 -12.63
N PHE A 274 5.84 -23.81 -11.69
CA PHE A 274 4.73 -24.69 -11.38
C PHE A 274 3.54 -23.90 -10.81
N ALA A 275 3.79 -23.04 -9.82
CA ALA A 275 2.79 -22.15 -9.25
C ALA A 275 2.21 -21.21 -10.31
N LEU A 276 3.05 -20.62 -11.18
CA LEU A 276 2.60 -19.86 -12.33
C LEU A 276 1.74 -20.74 -13.24
N ASN A 277 2.18 -21.91 -13.67
CA ASN A 277 1.35 -22.75 -14.55
C ASN A 277 0.02 -23.19 -13.93
N LEU A 278 -0.04 -23.34 -12.60
CA LEU A 278 -1.26 -23.71 -11.88
C LEU A 278 -2.20 -22.52 -11.68
N PHE A 279 -1.69 -21.38 -11.23
CA PHE A 279 -2.49 -20.21 -10.84
C PHE A 279 -2.61 -19.15 -11.95
N LEU A 280 -1.67 -19.07 -12.87
CA LEU A 280 -1.69 -18.12 -13.98
C LEU A 280 -2.89 -18.32 -14.91
N PRO A 281 -3.37 -19.53 -15.25
CA PRO A 281 -4.61 -19.67 -16.01
C PRO A 281 -5.81 -19.03 -15.29
N LEU A 282 -5.83 -19.14 -13.96
CA LEU A 282 -6.87 -18.56 -13.10
C LEU A 282 -6.75 -17.02 -13.03
N LEU A 283 -5.52 -16.49 -12.99
CA LEU A 283 -5.24 -15.07 -12.85
C LEU A 283 -5.17 -14.30 -14.17
N ARG A 284 -4.70 -14.92 -15.25
CA ARG A 284 -4.35 -14.29 -16.54
C ARG A 284 -5.33 -14.63 -17.66
N GLY A 285 -5.90 -15.83 -17.64
CA GLY A 285 -6.63 -16.41 -18.77
C GLY A 285 -7.84 -15.60 -19.25
N GLU A 286 -8.44 -14.79 -18.38
CA GLU A 286 -9.58 -13.93 -18.72
C GLU A 286 -9.37 -12.48 -18.29
N ALA A 287 -8.44 -12.16 -17.39
CA ALA A 287 -8.20 -10.79 -16.97
C ALA A 287 -7.73 -9.89 -18.11
N GLU A 288 -6.95 -10.40 -19.08
CA GLU A 288 -6.57 -9.64 -20.29
C GLU A 288 -7.70 -9.53 -21.33
N GLU A 289 -8.67 -10.45 -21.32
CA GLU A 289 -9.85 -10.41 -22.21
C GLU A 289 -10.95 -9.52 -21.64
N GLU A 290 -11.07 -9.48 -20.32
CA GLU A 290 -12.05 -8.68 -19.56
C GLU A 290 -11.51 -7.31 -19.17
N MET A 291 -10.24 -7.01 -19.49
CA MET A 291 -9.67 -5.69 -19.31
C MET A 291 -10.38 -4.69 -20.21
N LEU A 292 -10.97 -3.68 -19.58
CA LEU A 292 -11.56 -2.54 -20.24
C LEU A 292 -10.46 -1.83 -21.02
N ARG A 293 -10.56 -1.90 -22.34
CA ARG A 293 -9.70 -1.11 -23.24
C ARG A 293 -10.49 0.10 -23.68
N LEU A 294 -9.89 1.25 -23.47
CA LEU A 294 -10.36 2.51 -24.02
C LEU A 294 -9.82 2.57 -25.44
N THR A 295 -10.71 2.49 -26.42
CA THR A 295 -10.39 2.63 -27.83
C THR A 295 -10.79 4.01 -28.31
N TRP A 296 -9.88 4.68 -29.00
CA TRP A 296 -10.13 5.98 -29.62
C TRP A 296 -9.37 6.07 -30.95
N SER A 297 -9.80 6.98 -31.82
CA SER A 297 -9.14 7.28 -33.10
C SER A 297 -9.08 8.80 -33.28
N PHE A 298 -8.11 9.28 -34.06
CA PHE A 298 -8.14 10.68 -34.51
C PHE A 298 -9.46 10.95 -35.26
N GLY A 299 -10.07 12.11 -35.00
CA GLY A 299 -11.41 12.49 -35.50
C GLY A 299 -12.61 11.98 -34.67
N ALA A 300 -12.43 11.05 -33.73
CA ALA A 300 -13.54 10.59 -32.89
C ALA A 300 -13.70 11.46 -31.62
N ASN A 301 -14.85 12.14 -31.51
CA ASN A 301 -15.22 12.91 -30.31
C ASN A 301 -15.57 12.07 -29.07
N HIS A 302 -15.57 10.74 -29.20
CA HIS A 302 -15.97 9.84 -28.12
C HIS A 302 -14.97 8.69 -27.95
N VAL A 303 -14.62 8.42 -26.70
CA VAL A 303 -13.83 7.24 -26.34
C VAL A 303 -14.80 6.07 -26.18
N THR A 304 -14.60 5.02 -26.96
CA THR A 304 -15.42 3.81 -26.86
C THR A 304 -14.78 2.84 -25.87
N THR A 305 -15.58 2.32 -24.93
CA THR A 305 -15.14 1.21 -24.09
C THR A 305 -15.40 -0.08 -24.84
N ARG A 306 -14.35 -0.70 -25.39
CA ARG A 306 -14.49 -1.97 -26.10
C ARG A 306 -14.07 -3.12 -25.21
N LYS A 307 -14.99 -4.05 -24.93
CA LYS A 307 -14.62 -5.36 -24.40
C LYS A 307 -13.94 -6.15 -25.51
N ARG A 308 -12.79 -6.77 -25.23
CA ARG A 308 -12.10 -7.58 -26.24
C ARG A 308 -13.05 -8.72 -26.65
N PRO A 309 -13.31 -8.93 -27.95
CA PRO A 309 -14.13 -10.05 -28.38
C PRO A 309 -13.48 -11.33 -27.85
N ARG A 310 -14.26 -12.16 -27.14
CA ARG A 310 -13.81 -13.46 -26.60
C ARG A 310 -13.36 -14.32 -27.79
N SER A 311 -12.06 -14.32 -28.09
CA SER A 311 -11.52 -15.28 -29.05
C SER A 311 -11.58 -16.63 -28.35
N PHE A 312 -12.60 -17.42 -28.67
CA PHE A 312 -12.96 -18.64 -27.96
C PHE A 312 -11.82 -19.67 -28.10
N ARG A 313 -10.86 -19.64 -27.18
CA ARG A 313 -9.74 -20.59 -27.17
C ARG A 313 -10.27 -21.93 -26.66
N LYS A 314 -10.57 -22.85 -27.58
CA LYS A 314 -11.16 -24.18 -27.33
C LYS A 314 -10.33 -25.12 -26.43
N SER A 315 -9.22 -24.67 -25.86
CA SER A 315 -8.20 -25.55 -25.24
C SER A 315 -8.52 -26.03 -23.81
N PHE A 316 -9.61 -25.59 -23.18
CA PHE A 316 -9.92 -25.92 -21.78
C PHE A 316 -11.34 -26.45 -21.52
N GLN A 317 -12.05 -26.95 -22.55
CA GLN A 317 -13.45 -27.40 -22.42
C GLN A 317 -13.67 -28.62 -21.51
N ASN A 318 -12.63 -29.33 -21.07
CA ASN A 318 -12.78 -30.58 -20.31
C ASN A 318 -12.70 -30.41 -18.77
N VAL A 319 -12.41 -29.21 -18.26
CA VAL A 319 -12.51 -28.94 -16.81
C VAL A 319 -13.96 -28.53 -16.51
N GLY A 320 -14.62 -29.25 -15.60
CA GLY A 320 -16.05 -29.12 -15.33
C GLY A 320 -16.51 -27.66 -15.22
N SER A 321 -17.49 -27.29 -16.06
CA SER A 321 -18.02 -25.92 -16.19
C SER A 321 -18.38 -25.27 -14.85
N ASN A 322 -18.91 -26.06 -13.91
CA ASN A 322 -19.32 -25.59 -12.58
C ASN A 322 -18.13 -25.15 -11.72
N MET A 323 -17.02 -25.89 -11.75
CA MET A 323 -15.81 -25.52 -11.00
C MET A 323 -15.20 -24.24 -11.57
N LYS A 324 -15.23 -24.08 -12.89
CA LYS A 324 -14.75 -22.87 -13.56
C LYS A 324 -15.58 -21.64 -13.15
N LEU A 325 -16.90 -21.76 -13.18
CA LEU A 325 -17.81 -20.67 -12.78
C LEU A 325 -17.58 -20.26 -11.31
N GLY A 326 -17.44 -21.23 -10.41
CA GLY A 326 -17.14 -20.97 -9.01
C GLY A 326 -15.81 -20.25 -8.81
N LEU A 327 -14.75 -20.70 -9.49
CA LEU A 327 -13.43 -20.05 -9.44
C LEU A 327 -13.46 -18.63 -10.02
N GLN A 328 -14.23 -18.38 -11.08
CA GLN A 328 -14.44 -17.04 -11.64
C GLN A 328 -15.15 -16.12 -10.65
N LEU A 329 -16.23 -16.58 -10.03
CA LEU A 329 -16.95 -15.80 -9.01
C LEU A 329 -16.05 -15.47 -7.82
N VAL A 330 -15.28 -16.45 -7.34
CA VAL A 330 -14.29 -16.24 -6.27
C VAL A 330 -13.24 -15.23 -6.72
N ARG A 331 -12.67 -15.39 -7.92
CA ARG A 331 -11.68 -14.45 -8.47
C ARG A 331 -12.22 -13.03 -8.54
N ASP A 332 -13.39 -12.84 -9.13
CA ASP A 332 -13.93 -11.50 -9.38
C ASP A 332 -14.36 -10.82 -8.08
N THR A 333 -14.89 -11.58 -7.12
CA THR A 333 -15.32 -11.08 -5.81
C THR A 333 -14.13 -10.84 -4.89
N VAL A 334 -13.21 -11.82 -4.78
CA VAL A 334 -12.06 -11.75 -3.88
C VAL A 334 -11.00 -10.82 -4.46
N LEU A 335 -10.49 -11.08 -5.67
CA LEU A 335 -9.37 -10.35 -6.25
C LEU A 335 -9.77 -9.02 -6.90
N ARG A 336 -11.06 -8.68 -6.92
CA ARG A 336 -11.58 -7.41 -7.44
C ARG A 336 -11.17 -7.13 -8.89
N THR A 337 -11.10 -8.17 -9.71
CA THR A 337 -10.67 -8.07 -11.12
C THR A 337 -11.81 -7.76 -12.09
N GLY A 338 -13.05 -7.76 -11.61
CA GLY A 338 -14.24 -7.59 -12.44
C GLY A 338 -14.37 -6.21 -13.11
N PRO A 339 -15.21 -6.09 -14.14
CA PRO A 339 -15.38 -4.86 -14.92
C PRO A 339 -15.82 -3.66 -14.07
N GLN A 340 -16.62 -3.90 -13.02
CA GLN A 340 -17.05 -2.85 -12.08
C GLN A 340 -15.86 -2.15 -11.42
N PHE A 341 -14.85 -2.90 -10.98
CA PHE A 341 -13.65 -2.34 -10.38
C PHE A 341 -12.79 -1.60 -11.39
N GLN A 342 -12.73 -2.07 -12.64
CA GLN A 342 -12.01 -1.38 -13.69
C GLN A 342 -12.65 -0.03 -14.07
N HIS A 343 -13.99 0.03 -14.08
CA HIS A 343 -14.72 1.29 -14.23
C HIS A 343 -14.46 2.25 -13.07
N LEU A 344 -14.43 1.74 -11.83
CA LEU A 344 -14.10 2.55 -10.66
C LEU A 344 -12.67 3.10 -10.73
N VAL A 345 -11.70 2.27 -11.10
CA VAL A 345 -10.30 2.68 -11.30
C VAL A 345 -10.21 3.76 -12.38
N LEU A 346 -10.95 3.61 -13.47
CA LEU A 346 -11.00 4.61 -14.54
C LEU A 346 -11.61 5.93 -14.08
N TYR A 347 -12.74 5.88 -13.37
CA TYR A 347 -13.39 7.07 -12.83
C TYR A 347 -12.46 7.82 -11.88
N ASN A 348 -11.81 7.10 -10.96
CA ASN A 348 -10.85 7.69 -10.03
C ASN A 348 -9.64 8.28 -10.75
N ALA A 349 -9.12 7.61 -11.78
CA ALA A 349 -8.02 8.15 -12.59
C ALA A 349 -8.43 9.45 -13.30
N ASN A 350 -9.65 9.52 -13.83
CA ASN A 350 -10.15 10.74 -14.46
C ASN A 350 -10.32 11.87 -13.44
N ASP A 351 -10.86 11.58 -12.25
CA ASP A 351 -11.01 12.57 -11.17
C ASP A 351 -9.65 13.08 -10.67
N GLU A 352 -8.66 12.18 -10.50
CA GLU A 352 -7.28 12.54 -10.17
C GLU A 352 -6.66 13.45 -11.23
N PHE A 353 -6.90 13.18 -12.52
CA PHE A 353 -6.42 14.03 -13.61
C PHE A 353 -7.08 15.41 -13.59
N VAL A 354 -8.41 15.47 -13.43
CA VAL A 354 -9.16 16.72 -13.37
C VAL A 354 -8.68 17.59 -12.20
N ALA A 355 -8.53 16.99 -11.02
CA ALA A 355 -8.00 17.70 -9.85
C ALA A 355 -6.58 18.20 -10.09
N PHE A 356 -5.71 17.36 -10.66
CA PHE A 356 -4.35 17.75 -11.03
C PHE A 356 -4.33 18.93 -12.02
N TRP A 357 -5.10 18.83 -13.10
CA TRP A 357 -5.14 19.83 -14.17
C TRP A 357 -5.68 21.18 -13.71
N LEU A 358 -6.83 21.18 -13.02
CA LEU A 358 -7.46 22.41 -12.58
C LEU A 358 -6.72 23.03 -11.38
N GLN A 359 -6.37 22.23 -10.37
CA GLN A 359 -5.86 22.76 -9.10
C GLN A 359 -4.34 22.95 -9.08
N GLN A 360 -3.58 22.00 -9.63
CA GLN A 360 -2.12 22.06 -9.58
C GLN A 360 -1.53 22.81 -10.77
N LEU A 361 -2.09 22.62 -11.96
CA LEU A 361 -1.60 23.28 -13.17
C LEU A 361 -2.28 24.63 -13.46
N ASN A 362 -3.35 24.97 -12.71
CA ASN A 362 -4.11 26.22 -12.82
C ASN A 362 -4.57 26.51 -14.26
N GLN A 363 -5.20 25.51 -14.86
CA GLN A 363 -5.78 25.56 -16.21
C GLN A 363 -7.30 25.61 -16.12
N ASP A 364 -7.96 26.42 -16.95
CA ASP A 364 -9.41 26.65 -16.87
C ASP A 364 -10.21 25.69 -17.79
N GLU A 365 -9.58 25.17 -18.83
CA GLU A 365 -10.24 24.33 -19.84
C GLU A 365 -9.81 22.86 -19.68
N LEU A 366 -10.78 21.96 -19.55
CA LEU A 366 -10.50 20.53 -19.45
C LEU A 366 -10.19 19.94 -20.84
N PRO A 367 -9.09 19.18 -20.98
CA PRO A 367 -8.79 18.52 -22.24
C PRO A 367 -9.83 17.40 -22.50
N GLY A 368 -10.15 17.21 -23.78
CA GLY A 368 -11.06 16.16 -24.20
C GLY A 368 -10.56 14.75 -23.84
N PRO A 369 -11.46 13.76 -23.71
CA PRO A 369 -11.09 12.40 -23.30
C PRO A 369 -10.13 11.71 -24.28
N GLY A 370 -10.15 12.09 -25.56
CA GLY A 370 -9.17 11.62 -26.57
C GLY A 370 -7.74 12.05 -26.26
N VAL A 371 -7.55 13.30 -25.79
CA VAL A 371 -6.24 13.84 -25.39
C VAL A 371 -5.70 13.09 -24.17
N ILE A 372 -6.55 12.84 -23.18
CA ILE A 372 -6.17 12.07 -21.98
C ILE A 372 -5.75 10.64 -22.37
N CYS A 373 -6.50 10.00 -23.28
CA CYS A 373 -6.17 8.66 -23.76
C CYS A 373 -4.90 8.64 -24.63
N SER A 374 -4.62 9.68 -25.42
CA SER A 374 -3.39 9.75 -26.22
C SER A 374 -2.16 9.92 -25.35
N LEU A 375 -2.25 10.75 -24.31
CA LEU A 375 -1.21 10.89 -23.30
C LEU A 375 -0.92 9.55 -22.62
N ALA A 376 -1.97 8.81 -22.24
CA ALA A 376 -1.82 7.48 -21.64
C ALA A 376 -1.21 6.46 -22.60
N THR A 377 -1.63 6.44 -23.88
CA THR A 377 -1.07 5.55 -24.90
C THR A 377 0.39 5.88 -25.20
N ALA A 378 0.74 7.17 -25.35
CA ALA A 378 2.12 7.61 -25.56
C ALA A 378 2.99 7.33 -24.34
N HIS A 379 2.45 7.43 -23.12
CA HIS A 379 3.17 7.04 -21.92
C HIS A 379 3.45 5.54 -21.87
N ALA A 380 2.50 4.71 -22.30
CA ALA A 380 2.66 3.25 -22.27
C ALA A 380 3.79 2.75 -23.20
N SER A 381 4.18 3.53 -24.22
CA SER A 381 5.33 3.22 -25.08
C SER A 381 6.67 3.72 -24.54
N LEU A 382 6.66 4.55 -23.49
CA LEU A 382 7.89 5.05 -22.87
C LEU A 382 8.61 3.96 -22.06
N PRO A 383 9.94 3.92 -22.09
CA PRO A 383 10.72 3.14 -21.14
C PRO A 383 10.33 3.43 -19.68
N SER A 384 10.32 2.39 -18.84
CA SER A 384 10.02 2.56 -17.42
C SER A 384 11.04 3.47 -16.72
N LEU A 385 12.30 3.40 -17.13
CA LEU A 385 13.41 4.17 -16.57
C LEU A 385 13.82 5.28 -17.55
N ILE A 386 13.48 6.52 -17.22
CA ILE A 386 13.86 7.73 -17.99
C ILE A 386 14.19 8.81 -16.97
N ALA A 387 15.33 9.49 -17.16
CA ALA A 387 15.70 10.64 -16.36
C ALA A 387 14.64 11.75 -16.42
N ARG A 388 14.30 12.36 -15.27
CA ARG A 388 13.15 13.28 -15.13
C ARG A 388 13.12 14.38 -16.19
N TYR A 389 14.25 15.03 -16.42
CA TYR A 389 14.37 16.14 -17.37
C TYR A 389 14.16 15.73 -18.84
N ARG A 390 14.20 14.43 -19.17
CA ARG A 390 13.98 13.92 -20.54
C ARG A 390 12.56 13.42 -20.78
N ILE A 391 11.76 13.28 -19.71
CA ILE A 391 10.44 12.66 -19.80
C ILE A 391 9.55 13.47 -20.75
N GLY A 392 9.44 14.79 -20.57
CA GLY A 392 8.59 15.64 -21.40
C GLY A 392 8.91 15.52 -22.90
N GLY A 393 10.18 15.71 -23.26
CA GLY A 393 10.61 15.63 -24.66
C GLY A 393 10.41 14.25 -25.31
N LEU A 394 10.70 13.15 -24.60
CA LEU A 394 10.45 11.80 -25.13
C LEU A 394 8.95 11.52 -25.25
N TRP A 395 8.14 12.02 -24.32
CA TRP A 395 6.69 11.84 -24.36
C TRP A 395 6.07 12.61 -25.53
N MET A 396 6.51 13.84 -25.78
CA MET A 396 6.12 14.60 -26.99
C MET A 396 6.51 13.88 -28.28
N GLN A 397 7.71 13.29 -28.34
CA GLN A 397 8.12 12.48 -29.50
C GLN A 397 7.22 11.27 -29.70
N GLN A 398 6.80 10.59 -28.63
CA GLN A 398 5.86 9.48 -28.74
C GLN A 398 4.48 9.95 -29.20
N LEU A 399 3.98 11.10 -28.71
CA LEU A 399 2.72 11.68 -29.21
C LEU A 399 2.76 11.97 -30.71
N ASN A 400 3.86 12.54 -31.20
CA ASN A 400 4.05 12.77 -32.65
C ASN A 400 4.17 11.47 -33.44
N ALA A 401 4.75 10.42 -32.87
CA ALA A 401 4.79 9.11 -33.51
C ALA A 401 3.38 8.49 -33.63
N LEU A 402 2.49 8.76 -32.66
CA LEU A 402 1.11 8.28 -32.72
C LEU A 402 0.31 8.90 -33.87
N THR A 403 0.54 10.16 -34.24
CA THR A 403 -0.22 10.79 -35.36
C THR A 403 0.05 10.14 -36.70
N SER A 404 1.22 9.52 -36.87
CA SER A 404 1.60 8.79 -38.09
C SER A 404 1.09 7.34 -38.11
N GLN A 405 0.52 6.86 -36.99
CA GLN A 405 0.10 5.46 -36.87
C GLN A 405 -1.35 5.29 -37.31
N GLU A 406 -1.57 4.51 -38.38
CA GLU A 406 -2.90 4.12 -38.81
C GLU A 406 -3.50 3.09 -37.84
N GLY A 407 -4.57 3.47 -37.13
CA GLY A 407 -5.39 2.54 -36.35
C GLY A 407 -5.99 3.15 -35.07
N PRO A 408 -6.94 2.44 -34.44
CA PRO A 408 -7.47 2.85 -33.15
C PRO A 408 -6.41 2.65 -32.06
N PHE A 409 -6.15 3.70 -31.31
CA PHE A 409 -5.28 3.66 -30.15
C PHE A 409 -6.00 3.00 -28.99
N THR A 410 -5.23 2.31 -28.15
CA THR A 410 -5.74 1.69 -26.94
C THR A 410 -4.95 2.15 -25.73
N CYS A 411 -5.66 2.47 -24.66
CA CYS A 411 -5.07 2.56 -23.33
C CYS A 411 -5.89 1.75 -22.32
N THR A 412 -5.25 1.34 -21.24
CA THR A 412 -5.88 0.65 -20.11
C THR A 412 -5.99 1.61 -18.92
N PRO A 413 -6.93 1.41 -17.97
CA PRO A 413 -7.02 2.26 -16.78
C PRO A 413 -5.70 2.38 -15.98
N PRO A 414 -4.89 1.31 -15.82
CA PRO A 414 -3.56 1.42 -15.22
C PRO A 414 -2.59 2.31 -16.02
N ASP A 415 -2.64 2.30 -17.35
CA ASP A 415 -1.77 3.15 -18.17
C ASP A 415 -2.11 4.63 -17.95
N LEU A 416 -3.41 4.94 -17.85
CA LEU A 416 -3.88 6.28 -17.53
C LEU A 416 -3.39 6.74 -16.15
N GLN A 417 -3.58 5.93 -15.10
CA GLN A 417 -3.10 6.28 -13.76
C GLN A 417 -1.58 6.51 -13.73
N ARG A 418 -0.80 5.67 -14.42
CA ARG A 418 0.66 5.85 -14.49
C ARG A 418 1.04 7.12 -15.23
N ALA A 419 0.35 7.43 -16.33
CA ALA A 419 0.57 8.67 -17.07
C ALA A 419 0.32 9.89 -16.18
N ILE A 420 -0.83 9.95 -15.49
CA ILE A 420 -1.17 11.06 -14.58
C ILE A 420 -0.13 11.21 -13.47
N ARG A 421 0.25 10.11 -12.81
CA ARG A 421 1.28 10.13 -11.75
C ARG A 421 2.64 10.57 -12.26
N ARG A 422 3.00 10.23 -13.49
CA ARG A 422 4.28 10.65 -14.08
C ARG A 422 4.24 12.12 -14.47
N MET A 423 3.10 12.59 -14.99
CA MET A 423 2.86 13.99 -15.32
C MET A 423 2.89 14.89 -14.08
N SER A 424 2.33 14.43 -12.94
CA SER A 424 2.37 15.19 -11.69
C SER A 424 3.76 15.30 -11.04
N GLN A 425 4.74 14.55 -11.55
CA GLN A 425 6.14 14.66 -11.16
C GLN A 425 6.96 15.57 -12.08
N MET A 426 6.37 16.07 -13.17
CA MET A 426 7.03 16.98 -14.10
C MET A 426 6.96 18.43 -13.60
N PRO A 427 7.89 19.30 -14.02
CA PRO A 427 7.70 20.74 -13.88
C PRO A 427 6.35 21.15 -14.47
N GLN A 428 5.65 22.08 -13.81
CA GLN A 428 4.32 22.53 -14.22
C GLN A 428 4.30 23.02 -15.68
N ALA A 429 5.34 23.77 -16.09
CA ALA A 429 5.47 24.25 -17.46
C ALA A 429 5.50 23.10 -18.48
N ASP A 430 6.37 22.10 -18.27
CA ASP A 430 6.50 20.94 -19.15
C ASP A 430 5.21 20.10 -19.21
N ALA A 431 4.50 19.96 -18.08
CA ALA A 431 3.23 19.23 -18.02
C ALA A 431 2.14 19.94 -18.82
N VAL A 432 2.03 21.27 -18.69
CA VAL A 432 1.09 22.09 -19.47
C VAL A 432 1.43 22.04 -20.95
N GLU A 433 2.70 22.22 -21.30
CA GLU A 433 3.18 22.17 -22.69
C GLU A 433 2.87 20.82 -23.34
N LEU A 434 3.09 19.71 -22.61
CA LEU A 434 2.78 18.36 -23.09
C LEU A 434 1.29 18.18 -23.41
N VAL A 435 0.40 18.65 -22.53
CA VAL A 435 -1.06 18.52 -22.73
C VAL A 435 -1.53 19.45 -23.84
N GLN A 436 -1.03 20.68 -23.90
CA GLN A 436 -1.35 21.63 -24.98
C GLN A 436 -0.88 21.11 -26.34
N HIS A 437 0.32 20.51 -26.40
CA HIS A 437 0.82 19.85 -27.60
C HIS A 437 -0.11 18.72 -28.04
N ALA A 438 -0.54 17.87 -27.11
CA ALA A 438 -1.52 16.83 -27.39
C ALA A 438 -2.88 17.41 -27.83
N MET A 439 -3.35 18.54 -27.28
CA MET A 439 -4.57 19.21 -27.74
C MET A 439 -4.44 19.75 -29.18
N GLY A 440 -3.29 20.35 -29.51
CA GLY A 440 -3.00 20.86 -30.85
C GLY A 440 -3.06 19.78 -31.93
N LEU A 441 -2.44 18.62 -31.67
CA LEU A 441 -2.47 17.48 -32.60
C LEU A 441 -3.90 16.99 -32.90
N PHE A 442 -4.83 17.12 -31.95
CA PHE A 442 -6.23 16.74 -32.16
C PHE A 442 -7.03 17.83 -32.85
N ALA A 443 -6.76 19.11 -32.56
CA ALA A 443 -7.45 20.21 -33.20
C ALA A 443 -7.24 20.21 -34.72
N GLU A 444 -6.01 19.93 -35.17
CA GLU A 444 -5.69 19.80 -36.60
C GLU A 444 -6.45 18.65 -37.27
N ALA A 445 -6.50 17.48 -36.62
CA ALA A 445 -7.19 16.31 -37.15
C ALA A 445 -8.71 16.51 -37.33
N PHE A 446 -9.34 17.40 -36.54
CA PHE A 446 -10.77 17.71 -36.68
C PHE A 446 -11.09 18.68 -37.81
N VAL A 447 -10.12 19.49 -38.27
CA VAL A 447 -10.35 20.45 -39.36
C VAL A 447 -10.44 19.74 -40.70
N ASP A 448 -9.67 18.67 -40.91
CA ASP A 448 -9.60 17.96 -42.19
C ASP A 448 -10.85 17.09 -42.47
N ASP A 449 -11.49 16.52 -41.45
CA ASP A 449 -12.69 15.68 -41.61
C ASP A 449 -13.96 16.48 -42.01
N HIS A 450 -13.92 17.81 -41.96
CA HIS A 450 -15.04 18.66 -42.36
C HIS A 450 -15.02 19.14 -43.82
N PHE A 451 -14.03 18.72 -44.62
CA PHE A 451 -13.85 19.19 -46.01
C PHE A 451 -14.18 18.20 -47.12
N GLU A 452 -14.67 16.99 -46.81
CA GLU A 452 -15.28 16.09 -47.80
C GLU A 452 -16.79 15.95 -47.55
N LEU A 453 -17.57 16.88 -48.12
CA LEU A 453 -19.02 16.75 -48.32
C LEU A 453 -19.36 16.84 -49.80
#